data_AF-G2PTP0-F1
#
_entry.id   AF-G2PTP0-F1
#
_cell.length_a   1.000
_cell.length_b   1.000
_cell.length_c   1.000
_cell.angle_alpha   90.00
_cell.angle_beta   90.00
_cell.angle_gamma   90.00
#
_symmetry.space_group_name_H-M   'P 1'
#
loop_
_entity.id
_entity.type
_entity.pdbx_description
1 polymer ?
#
loop_
_entity_poly.entity_id
_entity_poly.type
_entity_poly.pdbx_seq_one_letter_code
_entity_poly.pdbx_strand_id
1 'polypeptide(L)'
;MRISRLDDIEKFKVEEERLFFSAQHEEIKMGLTTDIYFIKTLEVLKYLKREDAYVKAEIFARREGIFCGLPEVLNLLKDVDCNVYSLEEGENFSAKEVVMRIEGRYVDFGIYETPILGILASSSAWATAARRCKEAAGQKPILCFGARHIHPSVAPVMERAAKVGGYNS
;
A
#
# COMPACT_ATOMS: atom_id res chain seq x y z
N MET A 1 -5.34 -7.06 -16.97
CA MET A 1 -4.08 -7.69 -17.44
C MET A 1 -2.95 -7.10 -16.61
N ARG A 2 -2.21 -7.92 -15.86
CA ARG A 2 -1.10 -7.46 -15.00
C ARG A 2 0.18 -7.32 -15.82
N ILE A 3 0.93 -6.24 -15.63
CA ILE A 3 2.20 -6.06 -16.33
C ILE A 3 3.24 -7.06 -15.80
N SER A 4 4.01 -7.64 -16.71
CA SER A 4 5.03 -8.64 -16.35
C SER A 4 6.34 -8.46 -17.12
N ARG A 5 6.35 -7.57 -18.12
CA ARG A 5 7.50 -7.26 -18.97
C ARG A 5 7.63 -5.77 -19.22
N LEU A 6 8.83 -5.34 -19.60
CA LEU A 6 9.07 -3.94 -19.97
C LEU A 6 8.23 -3.50 -21.18
N ASP A 7 8.05 -4.39 -22.16
CA ASP A 7 7.19 -4.15 -23.33
C ASP A 7 5.73 -3.83 -22.95
N ASP A 8 5.25 -4.31 -21.80
CA ASP A 8 3.88 -4.04 -21.34
C ASP A 8 3.73 -2.57 -20.88
N ILE A 9 4.82 -1.97 -20.37
CA ILE A 9 4.87 -0.56 -19.96
C ILE A 9 4.87 0.35 -21.19
N GLU A 10 5.67 0.04 -22.21
CA GLU A 10 5.77 0.86 -23.43
C GLU A 10 4.45 0.90 -24.21
N LYS A 11 3.67 -0.18 -24.13
CA LYS A 11 2.33 -0.26 -24.73
C LYS A 11 1.30 0.52 -23.93
N PHE A 12 1.53 0.73 -22.64
CA PHE A 12 0.65 1.53 -21.81
C PHE A 12 0.92 3.02 -22.06
N LYS A 13 -0.04 3.69 -22.68
CA LYS A 13 0.00 5.14 -22.86
C LYS A 13 -0.97 5.80 -21.91
N VAL A 14 -0.45 6.67 -21.06
CA VAL A 14 -1.27 7.63 -20.32
C VAL A 14 -1.90 8.57 -21.34
N GLU A 15 -3.22 8.76 -21.26
CA GLU A 15 -3.95 9.69 -22.12
C GLU A 15 -3.34 11.10 -22.00
N GLU A 16 -2.99 11.72 -23.14
CA GLU A 16 -2.36 13.05 -23.18
C GLU A 16 -3.26 14.13 -22.56
N GLU A 17 -4.57 13.95 -22.64
CA GLU A 17 -5.59 14.86 -22.09
C GLU A 17 -6.04 14.48 -20.67
N ARG A 18 -5.30 13.62 -19.96
CA ARG A 18 -5.67 13.19 -18.61
C ARG A 18 -5.81 14.40 -17.66
N LEU A 19 -6.98 14.50 -17.03
CA LEU A 19 -7.33 15.61 -16.13
C LEU A 19 -6.43 15.73 -14.88
N PHE A 20 -6.06 14.60 -14.27
CA PHE A 20 -5.25 14.56 -13.05
C PHE A 20 -4.13 13.53 -13.15
N PHE A 21 -2.93 13.84 -12.66
CA PHE A 21 -1.75 12.97 -12.75
C PHE A 21 -1.72 11.80 -11.74
N SER A 22 -2.77 11.65 -10.91
CA SER A 22 -2.87 10.51 -9.99
C SER A 22 -3.21 9.22 -10.74
N ALA A 23 -2.64 8.12 -10.29
CA ALA A 23 -2.98 6.79 -10.79
C ALA A 23 -4.45 6.45 -10.52
N GLN A 24 -5.10 5.81 -11.49
CA GLN A 24 -6.42 5.22 -11.39
C GLN A 24 -6.34 3.85 -10.70
N HIS A 25 -7.46 3.36 -10.16
CA HIS A 25 -7.50 2.07 -9.48
C HIS A 25 -7.01 0.91 -10.35
N GLU A 26 -7.39 0.91 -11.63
CA GLU A 26 -6.93 -0.12 -12.58
C GLU A 26 -5.43 -0.02 -12.84
N GLU A 27 -4.85 1.18 -12.87
CA GLU A 27 -3.40 1.34 -13.05
C GLU A 27 -2.63 0.72 -11.88
N ILE A 28 -3.10 0.93 -10.65
CA ILE A 28 -2.51 0.34 -9.44
C ILE A 28 -2.67 -1.20 -9.48
N LYS A 29 -3.86 -1.71 -9.79
CA LYS A 29 -4.14 -3.16 -9.90
C LYS A 29 -3.32 -3.84 -11.00
N MET A 30 -3.06 -3.15 -12.10
CA MET A 30 -2.23 -3.66 -13.19
C MET A 30 -0.74 -3.69 -12.83
N GLY A 31 -0.33 -3.05 -11.74
CA GLY A 31 1.06 -2.92 -11.31
C GLY A 31 1.79 -1.72 -11.94
N LEU A 32 1.10 -0.80 -12.62
CA LEU A 32 1.74 0.32 -13.34
C LEU A 32 2.39 1.36 -12.43
N THR A 33 2.06 1.34 -11.14
CA THR A 33 2.68 2.20 -10.12
C THR A 33 3.85 1.53 -9.40
N THR A 34 4.33 0.40 -9.92
CA THR A 34 5.49 -0.32 -9.36
C THR A 34 6.81 0.26 -9.84
N ASP A 35 7.86 0.05 -9.07
CA ASP A 35 9.20 0.39 -9.52
C ASP A 35 9.68 -0.57 -10.62
N ILE A 36 10.29 -0.01 -11.67
CA ILE A 36 10.71 -0.75 -12.88
C ILE A 36 11.59 -1.97 -12.56
N TYR A 37 12.36 -1.94 -11.46
CA TYR A 37 13.23 -3.05 -11.11
C TYR A 37 12.45 -4.32 -10.71
N PHE A 38 11.19 -4.22 -10.25
CA PHE A 38 10.37 -5.41 -10.00
C PHE A 38 10.07 -6.13 -11.29
N ILE A 39 9.68 -5.41 -12.33
CA ILE A 39 9.40 -5.97 -13.66
C ILE A 39 10.65 -6.67 -14.22
N LYS A 40 11.82 -6.01 -14.12
CA LYS A 40 13.10 -6.62 -14.51
C LYS A 40 13.42 -7.87 -13.70
N THR A 41 13.12 -7.87 -12.39
CA THR A 41 13.31 -9.03 -11.53
C THR A 41 12.42 -10.19 -11.96
N LEU A 42 11.16 -9.92 -12.31
CA LEU A 42 10.24 -10.95 -12.84
C LEU A 42 10.74 -11.55 -14.15
N GLU A 43 11.25 -10.72 -15.07
CA GLU A 43 11.86 -11.19 -16.31
C GLU A 43 13.09 -12.07 -16.07
N VAL A 44 13.96 -11.68 -15.12
CA VAL A 44 15.12 -12.47 -14.72
C VAL A 44 14.70 -13.81 -14.11
N LEU A 45 13.71 -13.83 -13.22
CA LEU A 45 13.19 -15.06 -12.62
C LEU A 45 12.60 -16.00 -13.69
N LYS A 46 11.89 -15.45 -14.67
CA LYS A 46 11.37 -16.20 -15.81
C LYS A 46 12.49 -16.79 -16.68
N TYR A 47 13.50 -15.98 -17.01
CA TYR A 47 14.66 -16.42 -17.78
C TYR A 47 15.42 -17.55 -17.06
N LEU A 48 15.58 -17.43 -15.74
CA LEU A 48 16.23 -18.43 -14.89
C LEU A 48 15.34 -19.65 -14.58
N LYS A 49 14.09 -19.69 -15.08
CA LYS A 49 13.09 -20.74 -14.80
C LYS A 49 12.85 -20.92 -13.29
N ARG A 50 12.70 -19.80 -12.57
CA ARG A 50 12.43 -19.71 -11.12
C ARG A 50 11.08 -19.06 -10.82
N GLU A 51 10.13 -19.17 -11.73
CA GLU A 51 8.75 -18.65 -11.53
C GLU A 51 8.01 -19.40 -10.42
N ASP A 52 8.45 -20.60 -10.06
CA ASP A 52 7.92 -21.45 -9.00
C ASP A 52 8.44 -21.09 -7.60
N ALA A 53 9.33 -20.10 -7.49
CA ALA A 53 9.93 -19.70 -6.21
C ALA A 53 8.85 -19.23 -5.23
N TYR A 54 8.50 -20.11 -4.30
CA TYR A 54 7.62 -19.82 -3.17
C TYR A 54 8.43 -19.14 -2.07
N VAL A 55 8.01 -17.95 -1.66
CA VAL A 55 8.75 -17.12 -0.70
C VAL A 55 7.83 -16.64 0.41
N LYS A 56 8.47 -16.16 1.49
CA LYS A 56 7.83 -15.46 2.60
C LYS A 56 8.43 -14.06 2.67
N ALA A 57 7.64 -13.06 2.33
CA ALA A 57 8.02 -11.66 2.41
C ALA A 57 7.47 -11.06 3.71
N GLU A 58 8.29 -10.33 4.46
CA GLU A 58 7.90 -9.67 5.70
C GLU A 58 8.09 -8.16 5.58
N ILE A 59 7.04 -7.41 5.95
CA ILE A 59 7.04 -5.97 6.02
C ILE A 59 7.20 -5.60 7.48
N PHE A 60 8.28 -4.88 7.80
CA PHE A 60 8.59 -4.44 9.15
C PHE A 60 8.59 -2.92 9.26
N ALA A 61 8.17 -2.42 10.42
CA ALA A 61 8.08 -0.99 10.64
C ALA A 61 9.44 -0.37 10.98
N ARG A 62 9.73 0.83 10.47
CA ARG A 62 10.96 1.57 10.87
C ARG A 62 10.84 2.30 12.20
N ARG A 63 9.61 2.62 12.60
CA ARG A 63 9.23 3.36 13.81
C ARG A 63 8.01 2.68 14.42
N GLU A 64 7.61 3.06 15.61
CA GLU A 64 6.31 2.66 16.19
C GLU A 64 5.15 3.43 15.56
N GLY A 65 3.93 2.91 15.67
CA GLY A 65 2.74 3.57 15.17
C GLY A 65 1.46 2.73 15.26
N ILE A 66 0.41 3.21 14.57
CA ILE A 66 -0.88 2.55 14.40
C ILE A 66 -0.94 1.92 13.01
N PHE A 67 -1.19 0.61 12.93
CA PHE A 67 -1.31 -0.12 11.68
C PHE A 67 -2.58 0.30 10.93
N CYS A 68 -2.44 0.78 9.70
CA CYS A 68 -3.57 1.23 8.89
C CYS A 68 -3.32 1.03 7.40
N GLY A 69 -4.39 0.82 6.63
CA GLY A 69 -4.35 0.60 5.18
C GLY A 69 -4.59 -0.86 4.77
N LEU A 70 -4.88 -1.76 5.73
CA LEU A 70 -5.06 -3.18 5.47
C LEU A 70 -6.15 -3.48 4.42
N PRO A 71 -7.34 -2.86 4.43
CA PRO A 71 -8.36 -3.18 3.44
C PRO A 71 -7.96 -2.86 2.00
N GLU A 72 -7.16 -1.81 1.77
CA GLU A 72 -6.64 -1.50 0.44
C GLU A 72 -5.62 -2.54 -0.04
N VAL A 73 -4.74 -3.02 0.86
CA VAL A 73 -3.81 -4.10 0.54
C VAL A 73 -4.56 -5.40 0.21
N LEU A 74 -5.57 -5.77 1.01
CA LEU A 74 -6.38 -6.96 0.73
C LEU A 74 -7.14 -6.86 -0.59
N ASN A 75 -7.66 -5.67 -0.92
CA ASN A 75 -8.32 -5.43 -2.22
C ASN A 75 -7.34 -5.52 -3.39
N LEU A 76 -6.09 -5.09 -3.21
CA LEU A 76 -5.04 -5.18 -4.21
C LEU A 76 -4.63 -6.64 -4.48
N LEU A 77 -4.56 -7.46 -3.42
CA LEU A 77 -4.12 -8.85 -3.48
C LEU A 77 -5.26 -9.86 -3.65
N LYS A 78 -6.51 -9.42 -3.75
CA LYS A 78 -7.71 -10.28 -3.75
C LYS A 78 -7.68 -11.38 -4.81
N ASP A 79 -7.15 -11.07 -5.99
CA ASP A 79 -7.09 -12.00 -7.13
C ASP A 79 -5.67 -12.59 -7.32
N VAL A 80 -4.82 -12.48 -6.30
CA VAL A 80 -3.44 -12.98 -6.30
C VAL A 80 -3.37 -14.24 -5.46
N ASP A 81 -2.78 -15.31 -6.01
CA ASP A 81 -2.57 -16.58 -5.30
C ASP A 81 -1.47 -16.45 -4.24
N CYS A 82 -1.84 -15.90 -3.07
CA CYS A 82 -0.97 -15.70 -1.93
C CYS A 82 -1.75 -15.69 -0.61
N ASN A 83 -1.05 -16.00 0.48
CA ASN A 83 -1.57 -15.88 1.84
C ASN A 83 -1.05 -14.59 2.46
N VAL A 84 -1.94 -13.82 3.08
CA VAL A 84 -1.61 -12.57 3.78
C VAL A 84 -1.89 -12.74 5.27
N TYR A 85 -0.88 -12.46 6.08
CA TYR A 85 -0.97 -12.39 7.54
C TYR A 85 -0.62 -10.97 7.96
N SER A 86 -1.39 -10.36 8.85
CA SER A 86 -1.11 -9.00 9.31
C SER A 86 -1.60 -8.78 10.73
N LEU A 87 -1.16 -7.67 11.32
CA LEU A 87 -1.85 -7.05 12.44
C LEU A 87 -3.30 -6.69 12.05
N GLU A 88 -4.16 -6.52 13.04
CA GLU A 88 -5.48 -5.95 12.82
C GLU A 88 -5.38 -4.43 12.60
N GLU A 89 -6.25 -3.87 11.75
CA GLU A 89 -6.23 -2.43 11.50
C GLU A 89 -6.59 -1.66 12.78
N GLY A 90 -5.76 -0.68 13.14
CA GLY A 90 -5.88 0.09 14.38
C GLY A 90 -4.99 -0.41 15.53
N GLU A 91 -4.31 -1.55 15.38
CA GLU A 91 -3.35 -2.05 16.36
C GLU A 91 -2.08 -1.18 16.44
N ASN A 92 -1.46 -1.16 17.61
CA ASN A 92 -0.15 -0.56 17.79
C ASN A 92 0.93 -1.53 17.31
N PHE A 93 1.99 -0.99 16.71
CA PHE A 93 3.21 -1.73 16.41
C PHE A 93 4.44 -0.96 16.88
N SER A 94 5.53 -1.69 17.13
CA SER A 94 6.84 -1.18 17.53
C SER A 94 7.80 -1.08 16.34
N ALA A 95 8.88 -0.32 16.51
CA ALA A 95 9.96 -0.31 15.53
C ALA A 95 10.56 -1.73 15.38
N LYS A 96 10.81 -2.13 14.12
CA LYS A 96 11.28 -3.45 13.67
C LYS A 96 10.29 -4.61 13.86
N GLU A 97 9.07 -4.34 14.29
CA GLU A 97 8.02 -5.35 14.33
C GLU A 97 7.52 -5.67 12.91
N VAL A 98 7.23 -6.94 12.65
CA VAL A 98 6.62 -7.40 11.40
C VAL A 98 5.12 -7.10 11.47
N VAL A 99 4.66 -6.20 10.61
CA VAL A 99 3.26 -5.75 10.56
C VAL A 99 2.43 -6.53 9.54
N MET A 100 3.09 -7.10 8.53
CA MET A 100 2.47 -7.91 7.49
C MET A 100 3.46 -8.94 6.94
N ARG A 101 2.96 -10.11 6.61
CA ARG A 101 3.67 -11.20 5.94
C ARG A 101 2.86 -11.70 4.75
N ILE A 102 3.52 -11.91 3.63
CA ILE A 102 2.92 -12.44 2.40
C ILE A 102 3.66 -13.73 2.03
N GLU A 103 2.90 -14.80 1.80
CA GLU A 103 3.43 -16.10 1.38
C GLU A 103 2.83 -16.49 0.03
N GLY A 104 3.66 -16.84 -0.95
CA GLY A 104 3.21 -17.16 -2.30
C GLY A 104 4.37 -17.25 -3.27
N ARG A 105 4.08 -17.45 -4.55
CA ARG A 105 5.13 -17.32 -5.59
C ARG A 105 5.49 -15.85 -5.74
N TYR A 106 6.79 -15.53 -5.68
CA TYR A 106 7.22 -14.13 -5.77
C TYR A 106 6.75 -13.45 -7.06
N VAL A 107 6.66 -14.21 -8.16
CA VAL A 107 6.21 -13.68 -9.45
C VAL A 107 4.75 -13.23 -9.47
N ASP A 108 3.94 -13.69 -8.52
CA ASP A 108 2.52 -13.33 -8.44
C ASP A 108 2.31 -12.02 -7.65
N PHE A 109 3.05 -11.78 -6.57
CA PHE A 109 2.80 -10.63 -5.71
C PHE A 109 3.93 -9.58 -5.71
N GLY A 110 5.15 -9.92 -6.16
CA GLY A 110 6.32 -9.03 -6.05
C GLY A 110 6.12 -7.69 -6.76
N ILE A 111 5.33 -7.65 -7.84
CA ILE A 111 4.98 -6.41 -8.55
C ILE A 111 4.21 -5.41 -7.67
N TYR A 112 3.54 -5.89 -6.61
CA TYR A 112 2.71 -5.08 -5.73
C TYR A 112 3.47 -4.53 -4.52
N GLU A 113 4.78 -4.75 -4.40
CA GLU A 113 5.55 -4.27 -3.25
C GLU A 113 5.49 -2.74 -3.12
N THR A 114 5.75 -1.98 -4.19
CA THR A 114 5.65 -0.50 -4.18
C THR A 114 4.26 -0.01 -3.74
N PRO A 115 3.13 -0.44 -4.34
CA PRO A 115 1.82 0.01 -3.89
C PRO A 115 1.45 -0.47 -2.47
N ILE A 116 1.81 -1.68 -2.06
CA ILE A 116 1.56 -2.16 -0.68
C ILE A 116 2.27 -1.26 0.32
N LEU A 117 3.56 -0.98 0.10
CA LEU A 117 4.34 -0.10 0.98
C LEU A 117 3.77 1.32 1.00
N GLY A 118 3.36 1.87 -0.16
CA GLY A 118 2.72 3.18 -0.25
C GLY A 118 1.43 3.28 0.56
N ILE A 119 0.53 2.28 0.41
CA ILE A 119 -0.73 2.19 1.15
C ILE A 119 -0.47 2.17 2.65
N LEU A 120 0.38 1.26 3.12
CA LEU A 120 0.64 1.06 4.55
C LEU A 120 1.38 2.27 5.15
N ALA A 121 2.37 2.82 4.45
CA ALA A 121 3.18 3.92 4.96
C ALA A 121 2.36 5.19 5.18
N SER A 122 1.61 5.64 4.17
CA SER A 122 0.79 6.86 4.27
C SER A 122 -0.33 6.69 5.30
N SER A 123 -1.07 5.59 5.21
CA SER A 123 -2.20 5.31 6.11
C SER A 123 -1.76 5.19 7.56
N SER A 124 -0.71 4.42 7.84
CA SER A 124 -0.21 4.25 9.21
C SER A 124 0.38 5.54 9.77
N ALA A 125 1.06 6.36 8.95
CA ALA A 125 1.57 7.66 9.39
C ALA A 125 0.43 8.61 9.81
N TRP A 126 -0.63 8.72 9.01
CA TRP A 126 -1.79 9.55 9.33
C TRP A 126 -2.56 9.03 10.55
N ALA A 127 -2.79 7.72 10.64
CA ALA A 127 -3.44 7.11 11.81
C ALA A 127 -2.64 7.33 13.10
N THR A 128 -1.31 7.19 13.03
CA THR A 128 -0.40 7.43 14.17
C THR A 128 -0.45 8.90 14.62
N ALA A 129 -0.40 9.85 13.67
CA ALA A 129 -0.50 11.26 13.99
C ALA A 129 -1.85 11.61 14.63
N ALA A 130 -2.94 11.07 14.07
CA ALA A 130 -4.28 11.24 14.63
C ALA A 130 -4.40 10.64 16.04
N ARG A 131 -3.81 9.46 16.29
CA ARG A 131 -3.79 8.84 17.63
C ARG A 131 -3.12 9.73 18.67
N ARG A 132 -1.96 10.30 18.33
CA ARG A 132 -1.24 11.23 19.23
C ARG A 132 -2.08 12.47 19.55
N CYS A 133 -2.77 13.02 18.56
CA CYS A 133 -3.69 14.13 18.79
C CYS A 133 -4.89 13.72 19.65
N LYS A 134 -5.46 12.51 19.43
CA LYS A 134 -6.56 11.98 20.21
C LYS A 134 -6.20 11.79 21.68
N GLU A 135 -5.02 11.25 21.95
CA GLU A 135 -4.48 11.11 23.30
C GLU A 135 -4.31 12.46 23.99
N ALA A 136 -3.74 13.45 23.29
CA ALA A 136 -3.57 14.80 23.82
C ALA A 136 -4.89 15.53 24.10
N ALA A 137 -5.95 15.27 23.31
CA ALA A 137 -7.25 15.92 23.47
C ALA A 137 -8.17 15.22 24.50
N GLY A 138 -7.89 13.97 24.84
CA GLY A 138 -8.71 13.15 25.72
C GLY A 138 -10.12 12.94 25.18
N GLN A 139 -11.13 13.36 25.95
CA GLN A 139 -12.55 13.19 25.59
C GLN A 139 -13.08 14.23 24.60
N LYS A 140 -12.29 15.26 24.27
CA LYS A 140 -12.72 16.30 23.33
C LYS A 140 -12.84 15.72 21.92
N PRO A 141 -13.84 16.17 21.13
CA PRO A 141 -13.94 15.76 19.73
C PRO A 141 -12.81 16.35 18.90
N ILE A 142 -12.32 15.59 17.91
CA ILE A 142 -11.31 16.03 16.94
C ILE A 142 -11.83 15.80 15.53
N LEU A 143 -11.60 16.78 14.66
CA LEU A 143 -11.99 16.77 13.25
C LEU A 143 -10.74 16.78 12.35
N CYS A 144 -10.83 16.09 11.21
CA CYS A 144 -9.78 16.07 10.21
C CYS A 144 -9.92 17.24 9.23
N PHE A 145 -8.97 18.20 9.26
CA PHE A 145 -8.92 19.32 8.29
C PHE A 145 -7.64 19.35 7.44
N GLY A 146 -6.86 18.26 7.45
CA GLY A 146 -5.58 18.16 6.76
C GLY A 146 -5.65 18.02 5.23
N ALA A 147 -6.84 17.71 4.68
CA ALA A 147 -6.99 17.32 3.26
C ALA A 147 -6.50 18.38 2.28
N ARG A 148 -6.56 19.66 2.66
CA ARG A 148 -6.08 20.80 1.87
C ARG A 148 -4.56 20.85 1.67
N HIS A 149 -3.80 20.03 2.40
CA HIS A 149 -2.33 20.02 2.36
C HIS A 149 -1.76 18.81 1.59
N ILE A 150 -2.63 17.99 0.99
CA ILE A 150 -2.24 16.81 0.21
C ILE A 150 -2.95 16.81 -1.15
N HIS A 151 -2.53 15.93 -2.05
CA HIS A 151 -3.18 15.79 -3.36
C HIS A 151 -4.65 15.36 -3.16
N PRO A 152 -5.63 15.96 -3.88
CA PRO A 152 -7.05 15.67 -3.66
C PRO A 152 -7.42 14.20 -3.83
N SER A 153 -6.74 13.47 -4.72
CA SER A 153 -6.97 12.03 -4.95
C SER A 153 -6.71 11.15 -3.72
N VAL A 154 -5.97 11.62 -2.72
CA VAL A 154 -5.69 10.87 -1.48
C VAL A 154 -6.36 11.46 -0.24
N ALA A 155 -7.17 12.52 -0.40
CA ALA A 155 -7.90 13.13 0.71
C ALA A 155 -8.79 12.12 1.47
N PRO A 156 -9.60 11.27 0.81
CA PRO A 156 -10.40 10.27 1.51
C PRO A 156 -9.57 9.22 2.26
N VAL A 157 -8.37 8.91 1.76
CA VAL A 157 -7.44 7.97 2.41
C VAL A 157 -6.97 8.54 3.74
N MET A 158 -6.57 9.82 3.75
CA MET A 158 -6.16 10.51 4.98
C MET A 158 -7.30 10.65 5.99
N GLU A 159 -8.50 11.01 5.55
CA GLU A 159 -9.67 11.11 6.43
C GLU A 159 -10.03 9.77 7.07
N ARG A 160 -9.99 8.68 6.29
CA ARG A 160 -10.19 7.33 6.80
C ARG A 160 -9.13 6.95 7.84
N ALA A 161 -7.86 7.18 7.54
CA ALA A 161 -6.77 6.90 8.47
C ALA A 161 -6.88 7.72 9.77
N ALA A 162 -7.31 8.97 9.68
CA ALA A 162 -7.56 9.80 10.86
C ALA A 162 -8.67 9.22 11.76
N LYS A 163 -9.75 8.68 11.17
CA LYS A 163 -10.79 7.97 11.92
C LYS A 163 -10.27 6.72 12.62
N VAL A 164 -9.45 5.91 11.94
CA VAL A 164 -8.76 4.75 12.57
C VAL A 164 -7.87 5.20 13.74
N GLY A 165 -7.20 6.35 13.59
CA GLY A 165 -6.42 6.97 14.65
C GLY A 165 -7.25 7.48 15.85
N GLY A 166 -8.57 7.64 15.70
CA GLY A 166 -9.49 8.02 16.77
C GLY A 166 -10.15 9.40 16.61
N TYR A 167 -10.08 10.00 15.43
CA TYR A 167 -10.86 11.22 15.12
C TYR A 167 -12.34 10.90 14.94
N ASN A 168 -13.19 11.89 15.17
CA ASN A 168 -14.64 11.74 15.07
C ASN A 168 -15.15 11.87 13.63
N SER A 169 -14.53 12.77 12.85
CA SER A 169 -14.89 13.03 11.46
C SER A 169 -13.68 13.42 10.64
#